data_AF-A0A8J7BLF5-F1
#
_entry.id   AF-A0A8J7BLF5-F1
#
_cell.length_a   1.000
_cell.length_b   1.000
_cell.length_c   1.000
_cell.angle_alpha   90.00
_cell.angle_beta   90.00
_cell.angle_gamma   90.00
#
_symmetry.space_group_name_H-M   'P 1'
#
loop_
_entity.id
_entity.type
_entity.pdbx_description
1 polymer ?
#
loop_
_entity_poly.entity_id
_entity_poly.type
_entity_poly.pdbx_seq_one_letter_code
_entity_poly.pdbx_strand_id
1 'polypeptide(L)'
;MCNQFLERFGEREIACLTADREFVGNDWLGYLLKVPLRPFRICICENHQLKQGGQNLKAKVVFQDLQPGPHKVLRQKRQLWGHWVYITALRLEDGSLLIVATQSAPKSAITDYAKRWGIETLYQFFKVELQMLQSWCGVQAINMAGAYQLE
;
A
#
# COMPACT_ATOMS: atom_id res chain seq x y z
N MET A 1 -3.20 2.15 -15.44
CA MET A 1 -3.80 2.76 -14.22
C MET A 1 -3.17 4.11 -13.89
N CYS A 2 -1.86 4.20 -13.60
CA CYS A 2 -1.23 5.50 -13.32
C CYS A 2 -1.37 6.53 -14.46
N ASN A 3 -1.18 6.13 -15.72
CA ASN A 3 -1.37 7.06 -16.86
C ASN A 3 -2.79 7.62 -16.93
N GLN A 4 -3.82 6.77 -16.76
CA GLN A 4 -5.22 7.23 -16.76
C GLN A 4 -5.52 8.21 -15.63
N PHE A 5 -4.89 8.04 -14.46
CA PHE A 5 -5.01 9.01 -13.37
C PHE A 5 -4.38 10.35 -13.75
N LEU A 6 -3.16 10.32 -14.29
CA LEU A 6 -2.46 11.53 -14.73
C LEU A 6 -3.19 12.25 -15.86
N GLU A 7 -3.75 11.52 -16.82
CA GLU A 7 -4.57 12.06 -17.92
C GLU A 7 -5.83 12.76 -17.39
N ARG A 8 -6.50 12.20 -16.38
CA ARG A 8 -7.78 12.72 -15.87
C ARG A 8 -7.62 13.84 -14.86
N PHE A 9 -6.63 13.76 -13.99
CA PHE A 9 -6.47 14.68 -12.86
C PHE A 9 -5.30 15.65 -13.04
N GLY A 10 -4.44 15.43 -14.05
CA GLY A 10 -3.22 16.18 -14.31
C GLY A 10 -2.10 15.87 -13.31
N GLU A 11 -0.97 16.56 -13.45
CA GLU A 11 0.08 16.61 -12.44
C GLU A 11 -0.33 17.53 -11.28
N ARG A 12 -1.41 17.18 -10.59
CA ARG A 12 -1.70 17.80 -9.28
C ARG A 12 -0.64 17.39 -8.28
N GLU A 13 -0.53 18.13 -7.17
CA GLU A 13 0.45 17.85 -6.12
C GLU A 13 0.13 16.52 -5.41
N ILE A 14 0.53 15.40 -6.01
CA ILE A 14 0.43 14.07 -5.41
C ILE A 14 1.49 14.02 -4.30
N ALA A 15 1.10 13.85 -3.03
CA ALA A 15 2.08 13.79 -1.95
C ALA A 15 3.00 12.57 -2.11
N CYS A 16 2.42 11.38 -2.28
CA CYS A 16 3.12 10.15 -2.62
C CYS A 16 2.17 9.09 -3.21
N LEU A 17 2.72 8.13 -3.95
CA LEU A 17 2.02 6.92 -4.36
C LEU A 17 2.26 5.80 -3.34
N THR A 18 1.20 5.24 -2.75
CA THR A 18 1.29 4.07 -1.87
C THR A 18 0.86 2.80 -2.62
N ALA A 19 1.51 1.67 -2.34
CA ALA A 19 1.12 0.38 -2.90
C ALA A 19 1.40 -0.77 -1.92
N ASP A 20 0.52 -1.78 -1.93
CA ASP A 20 0.57 -2.94 -1.04
C ASP A 20 1.49 -4.07 -1.56
N ARG A 21 1.66 -5.11 -0.73
CA ARG A 21 2.60 -6.23 -0.97
C ARG A 21 2.31 -7.03 -2.25
N GLU A 22 1.12 -6.89 -2.82
CA GLU A 22 0.70 -7.54 -4.06
C GLU A 22 1.31 -6.88 -5.31
N PHE A 23 1.74 -5.61 -5.19
CA PHE A 23 2.30 -4.84 -6.31
C PHE A 23 3.79 -5.14 -6.48
N VAL A 24 4.09 -6.27 -7.11
CA VAL A 24 5.43 -6.80 -7.31
C VAL A 24 5.91 -6.71 -8.75
N GLY A 25 7.23 -6.58 -8.96
CA GLY A 25 7.86 -6.84 -10.25
C GLY A 25 8.84 -5.78 -10.73
N ASN A 26 9.78 -6.22 -11.56
CA ASN A 26 10.81 -5.39 -12.19
C ASN A 26 10.21 -4.27 -13.05
N ASP A 27 9.25 -4.62 -13.92
CA ASP A 27 8.71 -3.66 -14.89
C ASP A 27 7.87 -2.58 -14.19
N TRP A 28 7.09 -2.97 -13.17
CA TRP A 28 6.32 -2.03 -12.37
C TRP A 28 7.20 -1.06 -11.59
N LEU A 29 8.19 -1.58 -10.86
CA LEU A 29 9.12 -0.73 -10.10
C LEU A 29 9.95 0.16 -11.04
N GLY A 30 10.38 -0.38 -12.18
CA GLY A 30 11.10 0.36 -13.21
C GLY A 30 10.26 1.45 -13.85
N TYR A 31 8.97 1.21 -14.07
CA TYR A 31 8.01 2.23 -14.50
C TYR A 31 7.90 3.36 -13.47
N LEU A 32 7.70 3.04 -12.19
CA LEU A 32 7.58 4.03 -11.11
C LEU A 32 8.83 4.88 -10.91
N LEU A 33 10.01 4.34 -11.24
CA LEU A 33 11.27 5.07 -11.19
C LEU A 33 11.47 6.01 -12.40
N LYS A 34 10.80 5.76 -13.53
CA LYS A 34 10.92 6.54 -14.77
C LYS A 34 9.88 7.63 -14.89
N VAL A 35 8.67 7.40 -14.40
CA VAL A 35 7.59 8.39 -14.48
C VAL A 35 7.91 9.54 -13.51
N PRO A 36 7.65 10.81 -13.87
CA PRO A 36 7.76 11.97 -12.96
C PRO A 36 6.66 11.98 -11.88
N LEU A 37 6.30 10.80 -11.36
CA LEU A 37 5.44 10.66 -10.21
C LEU A 37 6.23 11.07 -8.96
N ARG A 38 5.50 11.74 -8.07
CA ARG A 38 5.94 12.11 -6.73
C ARG A 38 6.37 10.86 -5.93
N PRO A 39 6.99 11.02 -4.74
CA PRO A 39 7.59 9.90 -3.99
C PRO A 39 6.68 8.67 -3.91
N PHE A 40 7.19 7.45 -4.00
CA PHE A 40 6.41 6.23 -3.82
C PHE A 40 6.74 5.55 -2.49
N ARG A 41 5.81 4.76 -1.99
CA ARG A 41 5.86 3.99 -0.75
C ARG A 41 5.27 2.62 -1.03
N ILE A 42 6.10 1.68 -1.44
CA ILE A 42 5.65 0.33 -1.82
C ILE A 42 5.98 -0.61 -0.67
N CYS A 43 4.97 -1.27 -0.11
CA CYS A 43 5.20 -2.32 0.87
C CYS A 43 5.68 -3.59 0.18
N ILE A 44 6.67 -4.25 0.75
CA ILE A 44 7.26 -5.47 0.20
C ILE A 44 7.14 -6.62 1.20
N CYS A 45 6.99 -7.84 0.68
CA CYS A 45 7.05 -9.06 1.47
C CYS A 45 8.45 -9.29 2.06
N GLU A 46 8.49 -9.78 3.30
CA GLU A 46 9.72 -10.07 4.04
C GLU A 46 10.59 -11.18 3.40
N ASN A 47 10.00 -11.98 2.49
CA ASN A 47 10.68 -13.01 1.74
C ASN A 47 11.38 -12.49 0.47
N HIS A 48 11.18 -11.23 0.08
CA HIS A 48 11.88 -10.66 -1.06
C HIS A 48 13.37 -10.47 -0.79
N GLN A 49 14.14 -10.61 -1.86
CA GLN A 49 15.60 -10.53 -1.84
C GLN A 49 16.05 -9.07 -1.98
N LEU A 50 16.96 -8.65 -1.10
CA LEU A 50 17.61 -7.35 -1.10
C LEU A 50 19.10 -7.55 -1.35
N LYS A 51 19.60 -7.02 -2.46
CA LYS A 51 21.02 -7.11 -2.80
C LYS A 51 21.79 -5.88 -2.31
N GLN A 52 23.00 -6.11 -1.80
CA GLN A 52 24.02 -5.09 -1.56
C GLN A 52 25.38 -5.66 -1.92
N GLY A 53 26.05 -5.08 -2.93
CA GLY A 53 27.31 -5.62 -3.43
C GLY A 53 27.15 -7.07 -3.88
N GLY A 54 27.99 -7.97 -3.36
CA GLY A 54 27.94 -9.42 -3.63
C GLY A 54 26.92 -10.21 -2.79
N GLN A 55 26.28 -9.59 -1.79
CA GLN A 55 25.35 -10.27 -0.90
C GLN A 55 23.91 -10.12 -1.38
N ASN A 56 23.13 -11.19 -1.27
CA ASN A 56 21.71 -11.21 -1.57
C ASN A 56 20.95 -11.90 -0.42
N LEU A 57 20.20 -11.13 0.35
CA LEU A 57 19.56 -11.61 1.58
C LEU A 57 18.07 -11.31 1.56
N LYS A 58 17.27 -12.21 2.14
CA LYS A 58 15.84 -11.96 2.36
C LYS A 58 15.66 -10.77 3.30
N ALA A 59 14.65 -9.95 3.03
CA ALA A 59 14.37 -8.76 3.83
C ALA A 59 14.18 -9.08 5.33
N LYS A 60 13.56 -10.23 5.67
CA LYS A 60 13.47 -10.71 7.06
C LYS A 60 14.82 -10.88 7.76
N VAL A 61 15.85 -11.33 7.04
CA VAL A 61 17.20 -11.52 7.56
C VAL A 61 17.88 -10.16 7.74
N VAL A 62 17.71 -9.26 6.78
CA VAL A 62 18.25 -7.89 6.85
C VAL A 62 17.72 -7.11 8.07
N PHE A 63 16.49 -7.41 8.50
CA PHE A 63 15.83 -6.77 9.63
C PHE A 63 15.64 -7.70 10.84
N GLN A 64 16.42 -8.78 10.95
CA GLN A 64 16.27 -9.73 12.05
C GLN A 64 16.47 -9.09 13.43
N ASP A 65 17.43 -8.14 13.54
CA ASP A 65 17.76 -7.46 14.80
C ASP A 65 16.86 -6.25 15.11
N LEU A 66 15.86 -5.97 14.26
CA LEU A 66 14.95 -4.85 14.47
C LEU A 66 13.99 -5.16 15.62
N GLN A 67 13.99 -4.33 16.67
CA GLN A 67 13.05 -4.43 17.79
C GLN A 67 11.71 -3.75 17.46
N PRO A 68 10.59 -4.17 18.08
CA PRO A 68 9.30 -3.47 17.96
C PRO A 68 9.40 -2.00 18.38
N GLY A 69 8.66 -1.12 17.70
CA GLY A 69 8.59 0.30 18.03
C GLY A 69 9.26 1.22 16.99
N PRO A 70 10.57 1.49 17.06
CA PRO A 70 11.21 2.40 16.12
C PRO A 70 11.37 1.75 14.73
N HIS A 71 11.13 2.53 13.69
CA HIS A 71 11.46 2.10 12.33
C HIS A 71 12.96 2.25 12.05
N LYS A 72 13.50 1.38 11.21
CA LYS A 72 14.90 1.35 10.80
C LYS A 72 15.02 1.62 9.30
N VAL A 73 15.74 2.68 8.96
CA VAL A 73 16.14 3.00 7.59
C VAL A 73 17.50 2.37 7.30
N LEU A 74 17.63 1.66 6.18
CA LEU A 74 18.94 1.20 5.72
C LEU A 74 19.76 2.38 5.21
N ARG A 75 21.02 2.47 5.67
CA ARG A 75 21.93 3.60 5.34
C ARG A 75 22.16 3.77 3.83
N GLN A 76 22.24 2.66 3.11
CA GLN A 76 22.48 2.65 1.66
C GLN A 76 21.30 2.01 0.94
N LYS A 77 21.11 2.38 -0.33
CA LYS A 77 20.14 1.73 -1.21
C LYS A 77 20.40 0.22 -1.29
N ARG A 78 19.35 -0.53 -1.59
CA ARG A 78 19.37 -1.97 -1.88
C ARG A 78 18.83 -2.20 -3.27
N GLN A 79 19.33 -3.24 -3.92
CA GLN A 79 18.71 -3.70 -5.15
C GLN A 79 17.49 -4.54 -4.82
N LEU A 80 16.33 -4.10 -5.29
CA LEU A 80 15.05 -4.81 -5.23
C LEU A 80 14.56 -4.99 -6.68
N TRP A 81 14.33 -6.23 -7.10
CA TRP A 81 13.90 -6.56 -8.47
C TRP A 81 14.72 -5.87 -9.58
N GLY A 82 16.03 -5.75 -9.39
CA GLY A 82 16.92 -5.11 -10.36
C GLY A 82 17.15 -3.61 -10.14
N HIS A 83 16.35 -2.93 -9.31
CA HIS A 83 16.39 -1.47 -9.13
C HIS A 83 16.93 -1.03 -7.78
N TRP A 84 17.64 0.10 -7.75
CA TRP A 84 18.20 0.68 -6.53
C TRP A 84 17.22 1.60 -5.81
N VAL A 85 16.74 1.15 -4.66
CA VAL A 85 15.76 1.87 -3.83
C VAL A 85 16.22 1.97 -2.39
N TYR A 86 15.71 2.95 -1.65
CA TYR A 86 15.83 2.95 -0.20
C TYR A 86 14.83 1.98 0.40
N ILE A 87 15.25 1.31 1.47
CA ILE A 87 14.40 0.39 2.22
C ILE A 87 14.33 0.87 3.67
N THR A 88 13.12 0.90 4.22
CA THR A 88 12.86 1.12 5.63
C THR A 88 11.97 0.00 6.15
N ALA A 89 12.09 -0.36 7.42
CA ALA A 89 11.21 -1.34 8.04
C ALA A 89 10.79 -0.92 9.44
N LEU A 90 9.60 -1.34 9.83
CA LEU A 90 9.05 -1.25 11.17
C LEU A 90 8.64 -2.66 11.60
N ARG A 91 9.05 -3.07 12.81
CA ARG A 91 8.49 -4.27 13.43
C ARG A 91 7.26 -3.88 14.25
N LEU A 92 6.13 -4.50 13.93
CA LEU A 92 4.86 -4.28 14.60
C LEU A 92 4.82 -5.04 15.94
N GLU A 93 3.83 -4.73 16.77
CA GLU A 93 3.65 -5.34 18.09
C GLU A 93 3.39 -6.85 18.00
N ASP A 94 2.73 -7.31 16.93
CA ASP A 94 2.50 -8.73 16.63
C ASP A 94 3.77 -9.47 16.15
N GLY A 95 4.91 -8.77 16.08
CA GLY A 95 6.19 -9.28 15.61
C GLY A 95 6.36 -9.28 14.09
N SER A 96 5.33 -8.94 13.31
CA SER A 96 5.42 -8.90 11.85
C SER A 96 6.23 -7.69 11.35
N LEU A 97 6.77 -7.80 10.13
CA LEU A 97 7.55 -6.74 9.51
C LEU A 97 6.73 -5.96 8.48
N LEU A 98 6.62 -4.65 8.71
CA LEU A 98 6.22 -3.68 7.69
C LEU A 98 7.48 -3.16 6.99
N ILE A 99 7.71 -3.55 5.74
CA ILE A 99 8.90 -3.18 4.98
C ILE A 99 8.47 -2.33 3.79
N VAL A 100 9.02 -1.13 3.67
CA VAL A 100 8.66 -0.16 2.63
C VAL A 100 9.88 0.18 1.78
N ALA A 101 9.70 0.05 0.46
CA ALA A 101 10.62 0.52 -0.57
C ALA A 101 10.21 1.90 -1.09
N THR A 102 11.19 2.78 -1.29
CA THR A 102 10.99 4.14 -1.80
C THR A 102 12.17 4.62 -2.62
N GLN A 103 11.93 5.49 -3.62
CA GLN A 103 13.00 6.17 -4.36
C GLN A 103 13.67 7.29 -3.55
N SER A 104 12.95 7.91 -2.60
CA SER A 104 13.42 9.07 -1.83
C SER A 104 12.74 9.20 -0.46
N ALA A 105 13.25 10.12 0.39
CA ALA A 105 12.69 10.43 1.71
C ALA A 105 12.39 9.20 2.61
N PRO A 106 13.35 8.27 2.82
CA PRO A 106 13.08 7.01 3.54
C PRO A 106 12.71 7.17 5.02
N LYS A 107 13.03 8.32 5.63
CA LYS A 107 12.67 8.63 7.03
C LYS A 107 11.17 8.84 7.23
N SER A 108 10.47 9.41 6.24
CA SER A 108 9.01 9.58 6.30
C SER A 108 8.26 8.41 5.68
N ALA A 109 8.95 7.38 5.17
CA ALA A 109 8.29 6.40 4.32
C ALA A 109 7.30 5.49 5.07
N ILE A 110 7.59 5.13 6.32
CA ILE A 110 6.65 4.38 7.17
C ILE A 110 5.44 5.24 7.53
N THR A 111 5.66 6.50 7.93
CA THR A 111 4.57 7.40 8.36
C THR A 111 3.68 7.79 7.19
N ASP A 112 4.24 8.00 6.00
CA ASP A 112 3.48 8.23 4.77
C ASP A 112 2.68 6.97 4.37
N TYR A 113 3.28 5.80 4.44
CA TYR A 113 2.60 4.55 4.13
C TYR A 113 1.45 4.25 5.11
N ALA A 114 1.57 4.63 6.38
CA ALA A 114 0.50 4.46 7.37
C ALA A 114 -0.79 5.19 6.98
N LYS A 115 -0.71 6.29 6.22
CA LYS A 115 -1.89 7.04 5.71
C LYS A 115 -2.72 6.22 4.71
N ARG A 116 -2.16 5.15 4.14
CA ARG A 116 -2.89 4.20 3.28
C ARG A 116 -4.14 3.64 3.97
N TRP A 117 -4.12 3.48 5.30
CA TRP A 117 -5.29 3.00 6.06
C TRP A 117 -6.57 3.81 5.79
N GLY A 118 -6.45 5.11 5.49
CA GLY A 118 -7.60 5.94 5.14
C GLY A 118 -8.37 5.45 3.91
N ILE A 119 -7.68 4.78 2.97
CA ILE A 119 -8.33 4.16 1.80
C ILE A 119 -9.23 3.01 2.26
N GLU A 120 -8.77 2.17 3.17
CA GLU A 120 -9.52 1.03 3.68
C GLU A 120 -10.73 1.48 4.51
N THR A 121 -10.57 2.54 5.31
CA THR A 121 -11.70 3.19 6.01
C THR A 121 -12.77 3.69 5.04
N LEU A 122 -12.36 4.35 3.95
CA LEU A 122 -13.27 4.84 2.92
C LEU A 122 -14.00 3.70 2.20
N TYR A 123 -13.28 2.65 1.80
CA TYR A 123 -13.89 1.46 1.19
C TYR A 123 -14.87 0.76 2.13
N GLN A 124 -14.52 0.64 3.41
CA GLN A 124 -15.39 0.04 4.40
C GLN A 124 -16.67 0.87 4.60
N PHE A 125 -16.55 2.21 4.63
CA PHE A 125 -17.70 3.11 4.69
C PHE A 125 -18.65 2.89 3.50
N PHE A 126 -18.13 2.90 2.27
CA PHE A 126 -18.95 2.66 1.08
C PHE A 126 -19.60 1.27 1.06
N LYS A 127 -18.91 0.26 1.60
CA LYS A 127 -19.47 -1.09 1.71
C LYS A 127 -20.66 -1.14 2.66
N VAL A 128 -20.57 -0.47 3.80
CA VAL A 128 -21.67 -0.38 4.79
C VAL A 128 -22.86 0.37 4.21
N GLU A 129 -22.63 1.51 3.54
CA GLU A 129 -23.69 2.30 2.92
C GLU A 129 -24.43 1.50 1.83
N LEU A 130 -23.71 0.79 0.96
CA LEU A 130 -24.31 -0.09 -0.05
C LEU A 130 -25.14 -1.22 0.57
N GLN A 131 -24.65 -1.84 1.65
CA GLN A 131 -25.39 -2.88 2.36
C GLN A 131 -26.68 -2.33 2.99
N MET A 132 -26.63 -1.14 3.60
CA MET A 132 -27.82 -0.49 4.16
C MET A 132 -28.85 -0.20 3.07
N LEU A 133 -28.45 0.37 1.93
CA LEU A 133 -29.36 0.65 0.82
C LEU A 133 -30.04 -0.63 0.30
N GLN A 134 -29.31 -1.74 0.20
CA GLN A 134 -29.87 -3.03 -0.19
C GLN A 134 -30.87 -3.56 0.83
N SER A 135 -30.58 -3.45 2.13
CA SER A 135 -31.53 -3.82 3.19
C SER A 135 -32.79 -2.95 3.18
N TRP A 136 -32.65 -1.63 2.97
CA TRP A 136 -33.79 -0.71 2.88
C TRP A 136 -34.68 -0.99 1.66
N CYS A 137 -34.08 -1.21 0.47
CA CYS A 137 -34.84 -1.62 -0.70
C CYS A 137 -35.53 -2.98 -0.50
N GLY A 138 -34.87 -3.93 0.18
CA GLY A 138 -35.47 -5.22 0.52
C GLY A 138 -36.67 -5.10 1.47
N VAL A 139 -36.56 -4.27 2.51
CA VAL A 139 -37.65 -4.00 3.46
C VAL A 139 -38.82 -3.29 2.78
N GLN A 140 -38.57 -2.32 1.91
CA GLN A 140 -39.61 -1.67 1.11
C GLN A 140 -40.30 -2.65 0.15
N ALA A 141 -39.55 -3.53 -0.51
CA ALA A 141 -40.12 -4.54 -1.39
C ALA A 141 -41.00 -5.56 -0.64
N ILE A 142 -40.60 -5.99 0.56
CA ILE A 142 -41.39 -6.88 1.42
C ILE A 142 -42.66 -6.18 1.91
N ASN A 143 -42.55 -4.92 2.36
CA ASN A 143 -43.71 -4.15 2.82
C ASN A 143 -44.71 -3.86 1.69
N MET A 144 -44.24 -3.64 0.46
CA MET A 144 -45.12 -3.51 -0.70
C MET A 144 -45.77 -4.86 -1.07
N ALA A 145 -45.04 -5.98 -1.07
CA ALA A 145 -45.60 -7.29 -1.38
C ALA A 145 -46.64 -7.76 -0.34
N GLY A 146 -46.43 -7.47 0.95
CA GLY A 146 -47.39 -7.77 2.01
C GLY A 146 -48.69 -6.95 1.92
N ALA A 147 -48.64 -5.74 1.34
CA ALA A 147 -49.82 -4.91 1.10
C ALA A 147 -50.72 -5.45 -0.04
N TYR A 148 -50.19 -6.29 -0.93
CA TYR A 148 -50.93 -6.94 -2.03
C TYR A 148 -51.50 -8.33 -1.69
N GLN A 149 -51.34 -8.82 -0.45
CA GLN A 149 -51.87 -10.12 0.01
C GLN A 149 -53.05 -10.01 1.00
N LEU A 150 -53.61 -8.81 1.17
CA LEU A 150 -54.77 -8.55 2.06
C LEU A 150 -56.03 -8.07 1.31
N GLU A 151 -56.13 -8.35 0.00
CA GLU A 151 -57.36 -8.27 -0.79
C GLU A 151 -57.77 -9.68 -1.27
#